data_AF-A0A9P1NPI8-F1
#
_entry.id   AF-A0A9P1NPI8-F1
#
_cell.length_a   1.000
_cell.length_b   1.000
_cell.length_c   1.000
_cell.angle_alpha   90.00
_cell.angle_beta   90.00
_cell.angle_gamma   90.00
#
_symmetry.space_group_name_H-M   'P 1'
#
loop_
_entity.id
_entity.type
_entity.pdbx_description
1 polymer ?
#
loop_
_entity_poly.entity_id
_entity_poly.type
_entity_poly.pdbx_seq_one_letter_code
_entity_poly.pdbx_strand_id
1 'polypeptide(L)'
;MSLTRDSAEASRRGGRSARPRGGVDMATLVGLAAAAVVIFVAMASGGSLRAFVDPPSLIIVLGGTLAVTTASFSLSDVAIAWRDAGAVLIHRTSDPRGVARQVLLLAEAARRAPETLRNVLPELKHESFLHRSVTLVAEGLPPDDIERMLIGEVEASGAGKVKSAGVLRRASEVAPAMGLIGTLVGLVQMLGSLNDPSSIGPAMALALLTTFYGAVLGNVALAPLAAKVERTAEEDALVKTLYTIGAVSIARQENPRRLEMLLNAVLPPGKRIQYFDRDSDRGSPRGA
;
A
#
# COMPACT_ATOMS: atom_id res chain seq x y z
N MET A 1 45.25 6.14 12.09
CA MET A 1 44.76 6.91 10.92
C MET A 1 44.00 6.06 9.89
N SER A 2 44.14 4.73 9.88
CA SER A 2 43.33 3.82 9.04
C SER A 2 41.94 3.51 9.61
N LEU A 3 41.84 3.33 10.94
CA LEU A 3 40.58 2.99 11.64
C LEU A 3 39.48 4.06 11.50
N THR A 4 39.85 5.33 11.35
CA THR A 4 38.90 6.45 11.17
C THR A 4 38.41 6.61 9.73
N ARG A 5 39.14 6.08 8.73
CA ARG A 5 38.71 6.09 7.32
C ARG A 5 37.69 4.99 7.03
N ASP A 6 37.91 3.78 7.55
CA ASP A 6 36.99 2.66 7.37
C ASP A 6 35.63 2.87 8.08
N SER A 7 35.63 3.49 9.25
CA SER A 7 34.38 3.84 9.96
C SER A 7 33.62 4.97 9.27
N ALA A 8 34.32 5.95 8.69
CA ALA A 8 33.71 7.01 7.89
C ALA A 8 33.12 6.49 6.56
N GLU A 9 33.77 5.52 5.91
CA GLU A 9 33.25 4.88 4.70
C GLU A 9 32.07 3.92 4.98
N ALA A 10 32.11 3.18 6.09
CA ALA A 10 30.99 2.36 6.54
C ALA A 10 29.77 3.23 6.90
N SER A 11 29.98 4.37 7.57
CA SER A 11 28.95 5.38 7.83
C SER A 11 28.30 5.90 6.54
N ARG A 12 29.12 6.26 5.54
CA ARG A 12 28.65 6.71 4.20
C ARG A 12 27.93 5.63 3.39
N ARG A 13 28.24 4.35 3.61
CA ARG A 13 27.54 3.22 2.95
C ARG A 13 26.24 2.85 3.66
N GLY A 14 26.19 2.92 4.99
CA GLY A 14 24.99 2.65 5.79
C GLY A 14 23.94 3.77 5.73
N GLY A 15 24.36 5.01 5.50
CA GLY A 15 23.46 6.16 5.33
C GLY A 15 22.86 6.33 3.93
N ARG A 16 23.35 5.58 2.94
CA ARG A 16 22.65 5.47 1.65
C ARG A 16 21.34 4.71 1.85
N SER A 17 20.26 5.47 2.03
CA SER A 17 18.90 4.95 2.00
C SER A 17 18.74 3.99 0.83
N ALA A 18 18.08 2.85 1.09
CA ALA A 18 17.54 2.01 0.03
C ALA A 18 16.45 2.83 -0.67
N ARG A 19 16.87 3.78 -1.51
CA ARG A 19 15.99 4.80 -2.07
C ARG A 19 14.82 4.09 -2.72
N PRO A 20 13.58 4.45 -2.34
CA PRO A 20 12.43 3.93 -3.04
C PRO A 20 12.61 4.25 -4.52
N ARG A 21 12.59 3.23 -5.37
CA ARG A 21 12.51 3.44 -6.81
C ARG A 21 11.11 3.98 -7.08
N GLY A 22 11.01 5.30 -7.21
CA GLY A 22 9.77 5.95 -7.60
C GLY A 22 9.37 5.48 -8.99
N GLY A 23 8.21 4.85 -9.08
CA GLY A 23 7.58 4.45 -10.32
C GLY A 23 6.08 4.34 -10.07
N VAL A 24 5.28 4.83 -11.01
CA VAL A 24 3.84 4.57 -11.02
C VAL A 24 3.65 3.05 -11.08
N ASP A 25 2.68 2.50 -10.36
CA ASP A 25 2.34 1.09 -10.50
C ASP A 25 1.72 0.86 -11.89
N MET A 26 2.59 0.54 -12.84
CA MET A 26 2.21 0.30 -14.23
C MET A 26 1.28 -0.90 -14.35
N ALA A 27 1.36 -1.89 -13.45
CA ALA A 27 0.48 -3.06 -13.54
C ALA A 27 -0.97 -2.67 -13.20
N THR A 28 -1.19 -1.91 -12.13
CA THR A 28 -2.52 -1.43 -11.77
C THR A 28 -3.05 -0.42 -12.79
N LEU A 29 -2.21 0.51 -13.24
CA LEU A 29 -2.63 1.53 -14.22
C LEU A 29 -2.95 0.91 -15.58
N VAL A 30 -2.12 -0.02 -16.07
CA VAL A 30 -2.37 -0.73 -17.33
C VAL A 30 -3.60 -1.64 -17.21
N GLY A 31 -3.77 -2.34 -16.09
CA GLY A 31 -4.93 -3.20 -15.87
C GLY A 31 -6.25 -2.41 -15.87
N LEU A 32 -6.31 -1.31 -15.12
CA LEU A 32 -7.48 -0.44 -15.06
C LEU A 32 -7.74 0.24 -16.41
N ALA A 33 -6.69 0.71 -17.09
CA ALA A 33 -6.80 1.32 -18.41
C ALA A 33 -7.28 0.31 -19.46
N ALA A 34 -6.77 -0.92 -19.45
CA ALA A 34 -7.22 -1.97 -20.36
C ALA A 34 -8.70 -2.30 -20.16
N ALA A 35 -9.15 -2.43 -18.91
CA ALA A 35 -10.57 -2.63 -18.61
C ALA A 35 -11.43 -1.47 -19.12
N ALA A 36 -11.01 -0.22 -18.87
CA ALA A 36 -11.70 0.97 -19.35
C ALA A 36 -11.75 1.04 -20.89
N VAL A 37 -10.66 0.68 -21.58
CA VAL A 37 -10.59 0.66 -23.04
C VAL A 37 -11.54 -0.40 -23.60
N VAL A 38 -11.57 -1.61 -23.05
CA VAL A 38 -12.48 -2.67 -23.50
C VAL A 38 -13.95 -2.23 -23.35
N ILE A 39 -14.31 -1.65 -22.21
CA ILE A 39 -15.66 -1.11 -21.96
C ILE A 39 -15.98 0.03 -22.95
N PHE A 40 -15.04 0.95 -23.14
CA PHE A 40 -15.22 2.09 -24.04
C PHE A 40 -15.41 1.66 -25.50
N VAL A 41 -14.61 0.70 -25.98
CA VAL A 41 -14.74 0.13 -27.33
C VAL A 41 -16.10 -0.55 -27.50
N ALA A 42 -16.57 -1.29 -26.49
CA ALA A 42 -17.90 -1.91 -26.52
C ALA A 42 -19.04 -0.88 -26.53
N MET A 43 -18.90 0.24 -25.82
CA MET A 43 -19.88 1.34 -25.86
C MET A 43 -19.89 2.05 -27.22
N ALA A 44 -18.71 2.29 -27.80
CA ALA A 44 -18.56 2.99 -29.06
C ALA A 44 -19.06 2.17 -30.26
N SER A 45 -18.97 0.83 -30.21
CA SER A 45 -19.50 -0.04 -31.26
C SER A 45 -21.03 -0.16 -31.24
N GLY A 46 -21.67 0.10 -30.09
CA GLY A 46 -23.11 -0.06 -29.88
C GLY A 46 -23.97 1.16 -30.21
N GLY A 47 -23.39 2.31 -30.59
CA GLY A 47 -24.13 3.52 -30.94
C GLY A 47 -23.59 4.79 -30.29
N SER A 48 -24.47 5.73 -29.93
CA SER A 48 -24.06 7.01 -29.35
C SER A 48 -23.60 6.87 -27.88
N LEU A 49 -22.39 7.35 -27.56
CA LEU A 49 -21.89 7.34 -26.17
C LEU A 49 -22.78 8.13 -25.19
N ARG A 50 -23.53 9.12 -25.70
CA ARG A 50 -24.49 9.89 -24.90
C ARG A 50 -25.62 9.03 -24.34
N ALA A 51 -25.96 7.91 -24.99
CA ALA A 51 -26.98 6.98 -24.49
C ALA A 51 -26.58 6.30 -23.18
N PHE A 52 -25.28 6.28 -22.86
CA PHE A 52 -24.74 5.70 -21.63
C PHE A 52 -24.56 6.74 -20.53
N VAL A 53 -25.12 7.95 -20.64
CA VAL A 53 -25.04 8.99 -19.61
C VAL A 53 -26.45 9.36 -19.18
N ASP A 54 -26.90 8.76 -18.08
CA ASP A 54 -28.17 9.07 -17.43
C ASP A 54 -27.93 9.63 -16.01
N PRO A 55 -28.18 10.94 -15.78
CA PRO A 55 -27.96 11.57 -14.47
C PRO A 55 -28.75 10.90 -13.32
N PRO A 56 -30.04 10.55 -13.46
CA PRO A 56 -30.77 9.79 -12.44
C PRO A 56 -30.08 8.47 -12.04
N SER A 57 -29.69 7.64 -13.01
CA SER A 57 -28.98 6.38 -12.74
C SER A 57 -27.64 6.61 -12.04
N LEU A 58 -26.89 7.65 -12.42
CA LEU A 58 -25.63 8.02 -11.75
C LEU A 58 -25.85 8.44 -10.30
N ILE A 59 -26.89 9.24 -10.01
CA ILE A 59 -27.21 9.69 -8.65
C ILE A 59 -27.59 8.50 -7.77
N ILE A 60 -28.40 7.56 -8.28
CA ILE A 60 -28.80 6.36 -7.53
C ILE A 60 -27.56 5.55 -7.15
N VAL A 61 -26.67 5.29 -8.10
CA VAL A 61 -25.50 4.44 -7.86
C VAL A 61 -24.44 5.17 -7.04
N LEU A 62 -23.95 6.34 -7.48
CA LEU A 62 -22.88 7.07 -6.79
C LEU A 62 -23.36 7.62 -5.45
N GLY A 63 -24.52 8.29 -5.44
CA GLY A 63 -25.10 8.86 -4.24
C GLY A 63 -25.49 7.80 -3.22
N GLY A 64 -26.13 6.72 -3.67
CA GLY A 64 -26.46 5.58 -2.80
C GLY A 64 -25.23 4.89 -2.24
N THR A 65 -24.20 4.65 -3.07
CA THR A 65 -22.96 4.03 -2.62
C THR A 65 -22.26 4.90 -1.59
N LEU A 66 -22.14 6.19 -1.84
CA LEU A 66 -21.55 7.13 -0.90
C LEU A 66 -22.35 7.17 0.42
N ALA A 67 -23.68 7.30 0.34
CA ALA A 67 -24.56 7.37 1.51
C ALA A 67 -24.45 6.12 2.41
N VAL A 68 -24.54 4.92 1.82
CA VAL A 68 -24.43 3.65 2.57
C VAL A 68 -23.01 3.45 3.10
N THR A 69 -21.98 3.90 2.37
CA THR A 69 -20.60 3.85 2.85
C THR A 69 -20.41 4.80 4.04
N THR A 70 -20.94 6.02 3.99
CA THR A 70 -20.93 6.97 5.12
C THR A 70 -21.83 6.57 6.28
N ALA A 71 -22.82 5.71 6.05
CA ALA A 71 -23.56 5.07 7.14
C ALA A 71 -22.74 3.99 7.85
N SER A 72 -21.75 3.41 7.16
CA SER A 72 -20.86 2.38 7.70
C SER A 72 -19.57 2.97 8.31
N PHE A 73 -19.14 4.16 7.86
CA PHE A 73 -17.88 4.82 8.25
C PHE A 73 -18.05 6.33 8.37
N SER A 74 -17.22 7.00 9.18
CA SER A 74 -17.31 8.47 9.28
C SER A 74 -16.90 9.16 7.97
N LEU A 75 -17.43 10.37 7.72
CA LEU A 75 -17.05 11.17 6.54
C LEU A 75 -15.54 11.42 6.44
N SER A 76 -14.87 11.59 7.59
CA SER A 76 -13.41 11.74 7.67
C SER A 76 -12.70 10.49 7.16
N ASP A 77 -13.18 9.29 7.53
CA ASP A 77 -12.60 8.02 7.08
C ASP A 77 -12.75 7.84 5.57
N VAL A 78 -13.91 8.21 5.03
CA VAL A 78 -14.16 8.17 3.59
C VAL A 78 -13.22 9.11 2.83
N ALA A 79 -13.03 10.34 3.32
CA ALA A 79 -12.10 11.28 2.70
C ALA A 79 -10.64 10.79 2.75
N ILE A 80 -10.21 10.22 3.88
CA ILE A 80 -8.87 9.63 4.02
C ILE A 80 -8.70 8.44 3.07
N ALA A 81 -9.70 7.57 2.97
CA ALA A 81 -9.66 6.41 2.07
C ALA A 81 -9.48 6.81 0.60
N TRP A 82 -10.19 7.84 0.13
CA TRP A 82 -10.02 8.36 -1.22
C TRP A 82 -8.63 8.95 -1.47
N ARG A 83 -8.09 9.68 -0.49
CA ARG A 83 -6.73 10.21 -0.58
C ARG A 83 -5.69 9.09 -0.62
N ASP A 84 -5.85 8.07 0.21
CA ASP A 84 -4.96 6.91 0.25
C ASP A 84 -5.05 6.08 -1.04
N ALA A 85 -6.24 5.91 -1.63
CA ALA A 85 -6.41 5.28 -2.93
C ALA A 85 -5.61 6.00 -4.04
N GLY A 86 -5.68 7.34 -4.07
CA GLY A 86 -4.91 8.16 -5.02
C GLY A 86 -3.40 8.09 -4.78
N ALA A 87 -2.98 8.13 -3.52
CA ALA A 87 -1.57 8.01 -3.15
C ALA A 87 -0.97 6.66 -3.55
N VAL A 88 -1.78 5.60 -3.50
CA VAL A 88 -1.36 4.24 -3.81
C VAL A 88 -1.09 4.02 -5.31
N LEU A 89 -1.73 4.78 -6.20
CA LEU A 89 -1.41 4.78 -7.64
C LEU A 89 -0.01 5.35 -7.94
N ILE A 90 0.51 6.19 -7.06
CA ILE A 90 1.83 6.84 -7.15
C ILE A 90 2.82 6.17 -6.17
N HIS A 91 2.47 5.00 -5.62
CA HIS A 91 3.19 4.42 -4.49
C HIS A 91 4.65 4.09 -4.79
N ARG A 92 5.47 4.24 -3.76
CA ARG A 92 6.90 3.98 -3.75
C ARG A 92 7.17 2.70 -2.97
N THR A 93 7.21 1.56 -3.65
CA THR A 93 7.56 0.29 -3.00
C THR A 93 9.05 0.27 -2.63
N SER A 94 9.37 0.11 -1.35
CA SER A 94 10.72 -0.21 -0.89
C SER A 94 10.98 -1.71 -1.05
N ASP A 95 12.11 -2.10 -1.62
CA ASP A 95 12.47 -3.51 -1.75
C ASP A 95 12.85 -4.08 -0.37
N PRO A 96 12.11 -5.06 0.19
CA PRO A 96 12.37 -5.58 1.54
C PRO A 96 13.80 -6.14 1.70
N ARG A 97 14.39 -6.66 0.62
CA ARG A 97 15.79 -7.09 0.56
C ARG A 97 16.78 -5.94 0.71
N GLY A 98 16.49 -4.79 0.10
CA GLY A 98 17.28 -3.58 0.24
C GLY A 98 17.24 -3.07 1.68
N VAL A 99 16.04 -3.01 2.24
CA VAL A 99 15.77 -2.63 3.63
C VAL A 99 16.53 -3.52 4.62
N ALA A 100 16.41 -4.85 4.50
CA ALA A 100 17.10 -5.79 5.39
C ALA A 100 18.63 -5.65 5.34
N ARG A 101 19.20 -5.43 4.14
CA ARG A 101 20.64 -5.17 3.99
C ARG A 101 21.06 -3.85 4.62
N GLN A 102 20.26 -2.79 4.45
CA GLN A 102 20.52 -1.49 5.08
C GLN A 102 20.51 -1.62 6.61
N VAL A 103 19.55 -2.34 7.17
CA VAL A 103 19.46 -2.63 8.60
C VAL A 103 20.71 -3.39 9.10
N LEU A 104 21.16 -4.42 8.37
CA LEU A 104 22.40 -5.14 8.72
C LEU A 104 23.63 -4.23 8.69
N LEU A 105 23.76 -3.38 7.67
CA LEU A 105 24.86 -2.42 7.57
C LEU A 105 24.88 -1.44 8.75
N LEU A 106 23.71 -0.93 9.15
CA LEU A 106 23.58 -0.07 10.32
C LEU A 106 23.96 -0.81 11.61
N ALA A 107 23.60 -2.08 11.73
CA ALA A 107 23.94 -2.89 12.90
C ALA A 107 25.44 -3.19 13.00
N GLU A 108 26.11 -3.49 11.88
CA GLU A 108 27.56 -3.65 11.84
C GLU A 108 28.29 -2.35 12.20
N ALA A 109 27.82 -1.22 11.68
CA ALA A 109 28.39 0.09 11.97
C ALA A 109 28.23 0.46 13.46
N ALA A 110 27.02 0.28 14.00
CA ALA A 110 26.72 0.58 15.40
C ALA A 110 27.54 -0.27 16.38
N ARG A 111 27.79 -1.55 16.04
CA ARG A 111 28.61 -2.45 16.86
C ARG A 111 30.08 -2.04 16.91
N ARG A 112 30.62 -1.49 15.81
CA ARG A 112 32.01 -1.02 15.75
C ARG A 112 32.17 0.31 16.50
N ALA A 113 31.22 1.22 16.31
CA ALA A 113 31.25 2.58 16.84
C ALA A 113 29.80 3.05 17.06
N PRO A 114 29.26 3.00 18.29
CA PRO A 114 27.87 3.39 18.57
C PRO A 114 27.55 4.83 18.16
N GLU A 115 28.53 5.73 18.23
CA GLU A 115 28.42 7.13 17.79
C GLU A 115 28.11 7.27 16.28
N THR A 116 28.37 6.23 15.48
CA THR A 116 28.08 6.24 14.03
C THR A 116 26.60 6.40 13.75
N LEU A 117 25.72 5.89 14.62
CA LEU A 117 24.27 6.06 14.48
C LEU A 117 23.88 7.54 14.46
N ARG A 118 24.49 8.35 15.33
CA ARG A 118 24.23 9.80 15.40
C ARG A 118 24.68 10.53 14.12
N ASN A 119 25.77 10.07 13.52
CA ASN A 119 26.30 10.64 12.28
C ASN A 119 25.42 10.35 11.06
N VAL A 120 24.69 9.24 11.06
CA VAL A 120 23.84 8.81 9.94
C VAL A 120 22.41 9.38 10.04
N LEU A 121 21.94 9.76 11.23
CA LEU A 121 20.60 10.35 11.43
C LEU A 121 20.20 11.44 10.42
N PRO A 122 21.05 12.43 10.07
CA PRO A 122 20.70 13.46 9.10
C PRO A 122 20.35 12.91 7.70
N GLU A 123 20.96 11.79 7.30
CA GLU A 123 20.73 11.14 6.00
C GLU A 123 19.41 10.36 5.97
N LEU A 124 18.90 9.97 7.14
CA LEU A 124 17.69 9.15 7.30
C LEU A 124 16.39 9.97 7.40
N LYS A 125 16.44 11.30 7.40
CA LYS A 125 15.27 12.17 7.59
C LYS A 125 14.11 11.92 6.61
N HIS A 126 14.40 11.37 5.44
CA HIS A 126 13.40 11.03 4.42
C HIS A 126 12.66 9.72 4.71
N GLU A 127 13.16 8.89 5.64
CA GLU A 127 12.54 7.66 6.12
C GLU A 127 12.16 7.85 7.60
N SER A 128 11.01 8.50 7.83
CA SER A 128 10.60 8.95 9.18
C SER A 128 10.65 7.85 10.23
N PHE A 129 10.17 6.64 9.89
CA PHE A 129 10.16 5.51 10.81
C PHE A 129 11.58 5.02 11.14
N LEU A 130 12.44 4.81 10.13
CA LEU A 130 13.82 4.38 10.36
C LEU A 130 14.61 5.43 11.15
N HIS A 131 14.45 6.71 10.81
CA HIS A 131 15.03 7.81 11.58
C HIS A 131 14.61 7.71 13.05
N ARG A 132 13.31 7.56 13.32
CA ARG A 132 12.78 7.40 14.68
C ARG A 132 13.37 6.19 15.39
N SER A 133 13.43 5.03 14.74
CA SER A 133 14.00 3.81 15.30
C SER A 133 15.48 4.00 15.68
N VAL A 134 16.28 4.62 14.81
CA VAL A 134 17.71 4.89 15.08
C VAL A 134 17.88 5.94 16.18
N THR A 135 17.00 6.95 16.25
CA THR A 135 17.03 7.96 17.32
C THR A 135 16.85 7.31 18.69
N LEU A 136 15.86 6.43 18.86
CA LEU A 136 15.61 5.75 20.13
C LEU A 136 16.81 4.92 20.60
N VAL A 137 17.49 4.24 19.66
CA VAL A 137 18.71 3.49 19.95
C VAL A 137 19.87 4.43 20.33
N ALA A 138 20.03 5.55 19.63
CA ALA A 138 21.09 6.53 19.89
C ALA A 138 20.91 7.33 21.20
N GLU A 139 19.68 7.41 21.69
CA GLU A 139 19.31 7.94 23.01
C GLU A 139 19.56 6.92 24.13
N GLY A 140 19.78 5.65 23.80
CA GLY A 140 20.12 4.60 24.76
C GLY A 140 18.92 4.09 25.57
N LEU A 141 17.71 4.13 25.01
CA LEU A 141 16.53 3.57 25.67
C LEU A 141 16.67 2.04 25.85
N PRO A 142 16.05 1.46 26.90
CA PRO A 142 16.00 0.02 27.07
C PRO A 142 15.40 -0.69 25.84
N PRO A 143 15.96 -1.83 25.40
CA PRO A 143 15.48 -2.52 24.20
C PRO A 143 14.00 -2.89 24.22
N ASP A 144 13.47 -3.25 25.39
CA ASP A 144 12.07 -3.65 25.54
C ASP A 144 11.12 -2.44 25.42
N ASP A 145 11.57 -1.24 25.81
CA ASP A 145 10.80 0.00 25.61
C ASP A 145 10.82 0.40 24.13
N ILE A 146 11.98 0.29 23.46
CA ILE A 146 12.11 0.51 22.01
C ILE A 146 11.17 -0.43 21.26
N GLU A 147 11.19 -1.72 21.62
CA GLU A 147 10.33 -2.74 21.02
C GLU A 147 8.84 -2.38 21.18
N ARG A 148 8.40 -2.09 22.41
CA ARG A 148 7.01 -1.69 22.69
C ARG A 148 6.58 -0.44 21.93
N MET A 149 7.40 0.59 21.91
CA MET A 149 7.10 1.85 21.20
C MET A 149 6.98 1.64 19.69
N LEU A 150 7.97 0.96 19.09
CA LEU A 150 8.00 0.76 17.65
C LEU A 150 6.91 -0.20 17.19
N ILE A 151 6.61 -1.27 17.93
CA ILE A 151 5.48 -2.17 17.63
C ILE A 151 4.16 -1.40 17.67
N GLY A 152 3.92 -0.60 18.72
CA GLY A 152 2.71 0.21 18.81
C GLY A 152 2.56 1.20 17.65
N GLU A 153 3.67 1.78 17.17
CA GLU A 153 3.65 2.67 16.00
C GLU A 153 3.39 1.93 14.69
N VAL A 154 3.91 0.70 14.52
CA VAL A 154 3.58 -0.17 13.37
C VAL A 154 2.08 -0.49 13.36
N GLU A 155 1.52 -0.91 14.50
CA GLU A 155 0.11 -1.25 14.65
C GLU A 155 -0.80 -0.05 14.37
N ALA A 156 -0.52 1.10 14.99
CA ALA A 156 -1.29 2.32 14.79
C ALA A 156 -1.26 2.79 13.32
N SER A 157 -0.10 2.72 12.68
CA SER A 157 0.03 3.08 11.27
C SER A 157 -0.67 2.07 10.35
N GLY A 158 -0.66 0.78 10.67
CA GLY A 158 -1.32 -0.26 9.90
C GLY A 158 -2.84 -0.14 9.98
N ALA A 159 -3.37 0.09 11.19
CA ALA A 159 -4.80 0.21 11.44
C ALA A 159 -5.48 1.28 10.58
N GLY A 160 -4.82 2.44 10.39
CA GLY A 160 -5.34 3.50 9.53
C GLY A 160 -5.52 3.06 8.08
N LYS A 161 -4.51 2.40 7.50
CA LYS A 161 -4.58 1.95 6.10
C LYS A 161 -5.53 0.77 5.90
N VAL A 162 -5.59 -0.15 6.87
CA VAL A 162 -6.57 -1.24 6.88
C VAL A 162 -7.99 -0.68 6.90
N LYS A 163 -8.23 0.39 7.67
CA LYS A 163 -9.51 1.10 7.66
C LYS A 163 -9.81 1.71 6.30
N SER A 164 -8.84 2.40 5.68
CA SER A 164 -8.98 2.95 4.32
C SER A 164 -9.33 1.88 3.28
N ALA A 165 -8.65 0.74 3.30
CA ALA A 165 -8.97 -0.41 2.44
C ALA A 165 -10.38 -0.96 2.73
N GLY A 166 -10.77 -1.04 4.00
CA GLY A 166 -12.10 -1.44 4.43
C GLY A 166 -13.22 -0.55 3.88
N VAL A 167 -13.02 0.76 3.87
CA VAL A 167 -13.97 1.73 3.29
C VAL A 167 -14.15 1.48 1.79
N LEU A 168 -13.05 1.38 1.04
CA LEU A 168 -13.10 1.16 -0.41
C LEU A 168 -13.73 -0.19 -0.76
N ARG A 169 -13.40 -1.24 0.00
CA ARG A 169 -14.01 -2.56 -0.14
C ARG A 169 -15.52 -2.49 0.09
N ARG A 170 -15.96 -1.81 1.15
CA ARG A 170 -17.39 -1.65 1.42
C ARG A 170 -18.10 -0.91 0.29
N ALA A 171 -17.50 0.18 -0.20
CA ALA A 171 -18.04 0.92 -1.33
C ALA A 171 -18.10 0.03 -2.60
N SER A 172 -17.10 -0.84 -2.80
CA SER A 172 -17.07 -1.77 -3.94
C SER A 172 -18.18 -2.83 -3.91
N GLU A 173 -18.54 -3.31 -2.70
CA GLU A 173 -19.63 -4.26 -2.50
C GLU A 173 -21.01 -3.60 -2.64
N VAL A 174 -21.13 -2.36 -2.18
CA VAL A 174 -22.39 -1.61 -2.18
C VAL A 174 -22.76 -1.11 -3.58
N ALA A 175 -21.77 -0.73 -4.40
CA ALA A 175 -22.04 -0.15 -5.73
C ALA A 175 -22.89 -1.06 -6.65
N PRO A 176 -22.58 -2.36 -6.82
CA PRO A 176 -23.43 -3.28 -7.58
C PRO A 176 -24.83 -3.47 -6.96
N ALA A 177 -24.92 -3.49 -5.62
CA ALA A 177 -26.19 -3.61 -4.91
C ALA A 177 -27.09 -2.38 -5.16
N MET A 178 -26.52 -1.17 -5.18
CA MET A 178 -27.24 0.04 -5.58
C MET A 178 -27.68 -0.01 -7.05
N GLY A 179 -26.88 -0.64 -7.91
CA GLY A 179 -27.26 -0.91 -9.30
C GLY A 179 -28.52 -1.75 -9.43
N LEU A 180 -28.63 -2.82 -8.63
CA LEU A 180 -29.81 -3.69 -8.53
C LEU A 180 -31.02 -2.95 -7.94
N ILE A 181 -30.83 -2.09 -6.94
CA ILE A 181 -31.91 -1.24 -6.43
C ILE A 181 -32.42 -0.32 -7.55
N GLY A 182 -31.52 0.26 -8.33
CA GLY A 182 -31.86 1.06 -9.49
C GLY A 182 -32.65 0.30 -10.55
N THR A 183 -32.37 -0.99 -10.76
CA THR A 183 -33.16 -1.80 -11.70
C THR A 183 -34.59 -1.98 -11.22
N LEU A 184 -34.76 -2.19 -9.91
CA LEU A 184 -36.09 -2.31 -9.32
C LEU A 184 -36.87 -1.00 -9.48
N VAL A 185 -36.22 0.15 -9.28
CA VAL A 185 -36.83 1.47 -9.51
C VAL A 185 -37.27 1.63 -10.96
N GLY A 186 -36.40 1.31 -11.93
CA GLY A 186 -36.75 1.41 -13.35
C GLY A 186 -37.86 0.44 -13.77
N LEU A 187 -37.86 -0.79 -13.26
CA LEU A 187 -38.94 -1.75 -13.51
C LEU A 187 -40.28 -1.27 -12.94
N VAL A 188 -40.30 -0.70 -11.73
CA VAL A 188 -41.52 -0.14 -11.13
C VAL A 188 -42.05 1.03 -11.98
N GLN A 189 -41.17 1.92 -12.44
CA GLN A 189 -41.56 3.03 -13.33
C GLN A 189 -42.11 2.53 -14.66
N MET A 190 -41.45 1.53 -15.27
CA MET A 190 -41.89 0.93 -16.52
C MET A 190 -43.29 0.31 -16.39
N LEU A 191 -43.53 -0.45 -15.31
CA LEU A 191 -44.84 -1.07 -15.05
C LEU A 191 -45.93 -0.03 -14.75
N GLY A 192 -45.57 1.08 -14.12
CA GLY A 192 -46.50 2.18 -13.82
C GLY A 192 -46.96 2.96 -15.05
N SER A 193 -46.23 2.89 -16.16
CA SER A 193 -46.49 3.67 -17.37
C SER A 193 -46.73 2.82 -18.62
N LEU A 194 -47.20 1.57 -18.45
CA LEU A 194 -47.48 0.64 -19.57
C LEU A 194 -48.48 1.18 -20.60
N ASN A 195 -49.35 2.09 -20.19
CA ASN A 195 -50.34 2.71 -21.08
C ASN A 195 -49.73 3.77 -22.02
N ASP A 196 -48.48 4.17 -21.79
CA ASP A 196 -47.72 5.10 -22.64
C ASP A 196 -46.41 4.44 -23.14
N PRO A 197 -46.42 3.86 -24.36
CA PRO A 197 -45.24 3.21 -24.93
C PRO A 197 -43.99 4.10 -25.03
N SER A 198 -44.16 5.42 -25.07
CA SER A 198 -43.05 6.36 -25.18
C SER A 198 -42.21 6.45 -23.89
N SER A 199 -42.82 6.14 -22.74
CA SER A 199 -42.19 6.17 -21.41
C SER A 199 -41.38 4.90 -21.07
N ILE A 200 -41.63 3.80 -21.78
CA ILE A 200 -41.02 2.49 -21.53
C ILE A 200 -39.51 2.52 -21.78
N GLY A 201 -39.08 3.13 -22.89
CA GLY A 201 -37.67 3.22 -23.27
C GLY A 201 -36.79 3.90 -22.20
N PRO A 202 -37.15 5.12 -21.74
CA PRO A 202 -36.45 5.79 -20.64
C PRO A 202 -36.38 4.99 -19.34
N ALA A 203 -37.48 4.36 -18.91
CA ALA A 203 -37.51 3.57 -17.67
C ALA A 203 -36.63 2.30 -17.75
N MET A 204 -36.62 1.63 -18.91
CA MET A 204 -35.74 0.50 -19.19
C MET A 204 -34.27 0.93 -19.23
N ALA A 205 -33.96 2.08 -19.84
CA ALA A 205 -32.61 2.64 -19.87
C ALA A 205 -32.10 2.91 -18.45
N LEU A 206 -32.91 3.53 -17.59
CA LEU A 206 -32.57 3.76 -16.18
C LEU A 206 -32.17 2.45 -15.49
N ALA A 207 -32.98 1.39 -15.63
CA ALA A 207 -32.71 0.09 -15.01
C ALA A 207 -31.41 -0.56 -15.49
N LEU A 208 -31.14 -0.54 -16.79
CA LEU A 208 -29.93 -1.14 -17.35
C LEU A 208 -28.68 -0.34 -16.99
N LEU A 209 -28.76 0.99 -17.04
CA LEU A 209 -27.65 1.88 -16.75
C LEU A 209 -27.25 1.84 -15.26
N THR A 210 -28.19 1.71 -14.32
CA THR A 210 -27.82 1.56 -12.91
C THR A 210 -27.03 0.28 -12.66
N THR A 211 -27.40 -0.84 -13.29
CA THR A 211 -26.63 -2.09 -13.18
C THR A 211 -25.23 -1.93 -13.75
N PHE A 212 -25.14 -1.32 -14.94
CA PHE A 212 -23.88 -1.08 -15.61
C PHE A 212 -22.96 -0.20 -14.76
N TYR A 213 -23.44 0.96 -14.28
CA TYR A 213 -22.64 1.85 -13.45
C TYR A 213 -22.23 1.19 -12.13
N GLY A 214 -23.12 0.45 -11.49
CA GLY A 214 -22.82 -0.26 -10.23
C GLY A 214 -21.72 -1.29 -10.41
N ALA A 215 -21.79 -2.09 -11.49
CA ALA A 215 -20.79 -3.09 -11.82
C ALA A 215 -19.42 -2.46 -12.16
N VAL A 216 -19.40 -1.40 -12.96
CA VAL A 216 -18.16 -0.68 -13.32
C VAL A 216 -17.54 -0.03 -12.09
N LEU A 217 -18.32 0.70 -11.31
CA LEU A 217 -17.82 1.38 -10.11
C LEU A 217 -17.29 0.38 -9.07
N GLY A 218 -18.06 -0.67 -8.78
CA GLY A 218 -17.68 -1.68 -7.78
C GLY A 218 -16.49 -2.51 -8.21
N ASN A 219 -16.62 -3.22 -9.34
CA ASN A 219 -15.69 -4.29 -9.70
C ASN A 219 -14.47 -3.79 -10.50
N VAL A 220 -14.63 -2.73 -11.29
CA VAL A 220 -13.54 -2.22 -12.14
C VAL A 220 -12.75 -1.15 -11.39
N ALA A 221 -13.41 -0.23 -10.69
CA ALA A 221 -12.73 0.87 -10.02
C ALA A 221 -12.39 0.58 -8.55
N LEU A 222 -13.39 0.32 -7.69
CA LEU A 222 -13.20 0.33 -6.24
C LEU A 222 -12.54 -0.93 -5.70
N ALA A 223 -12.91 -2.12 -6.17
CA ALA A 223 -12.37 -3.37 -5.66
C ALA A 223 -10.84 -3.51 -5.88
N PRO A 224 -10.27 -3.21 -7.07
CA PRO A 224 -8.83 -3.23 -7.27
C PRO A 224 -8.10 -2.18 -6.43
N LEU A 225 -8.67 -0.99 -6.26
CA LEU A 225 -8.11 0.06 -5.41
C LEU A 225 -8.06 -0.37 -3.94
N ALA A 226 -9.13 -0.99 -3.43
CA ALA A 226 -9.18 -1.53 -2.08
C ALA A 226 -8.06 -2.55 -1.82
N ALA A 227 -7.97 -3.55 -2.71
CA ALA A 227 -6.94 -4.59 -2.62
C ALA A 227 -5.52 -4.01 -2.71
N LYS A 228 -5.33 -2.97 -3.53
CA LYS A 228 -4.04 -2.32 -3.68
C LYS A 228 -3.63 -1.51 -2.43
N VAL A 229 -4.58 -0.80 -1.80
CA VAL A 229 -4.34 -0.09 -0.53
C VAL A 229 -3.97 -1.08 0.58
N GLU A 230 -4.68 -2.20 0.67
CA GLU A 230 -4.42 -3.26 1.65
C GLU A 230 -3.03 -3.85 1.46
N ARG A 231 -2.68 -4.28 0.25
CA ARG A 231 -1.34 -4.81 -0.06
C ARG A 231 -0.23 -3.80 0.25
N THR A 232 -0.47 -2.52 -0.04
CA THR A 232 0.50 -1.46 0.27
C THR A 232 0.67 -1.29 1.78
N ALA A 233 -0.40 -1.47 2.56
CA ALA A 233 -0.34 -1.44 4.02
C ALA A 233 0.51 -2.60 4.56
N GLU A 234 0.35 -3.80 4.00
CA GLU A 234 1.15 -4.98 4.37
C GLU A 234 2.63 -4.81 4.01
N GLU A 235 2.94 -4.29 2.82
CA GLU A 235 4.32 -4.01 2.38
C GLU A 235 4.99 -2.98 3.31
N ASP A 236 4.29 -1.90 3.67
CA ASP A 236 4.79 -0.88 4.60
C ASP A 236 4.97 -1.44 6.02
N ALA A 237 4.04 -2.27 6.49
CA ALA A 237 4.14 -2.91 7.80
C ALA A 237 5.37 -3.82 7.85
N LEU A 238 5.61 -4.64 6.81
CA LEU A 238 6.81 -5.47 6.71
C LEU A 238 8.09 -4.64 6.80
N VAL A 239 8.19 -3.54 6.04
CA VAL A 239 9.36 -2.66 6.07
C VAL A 239 9.60 -2.10 7.48
N LYS A 240 8.55 -1.63 8.14
CA LYS A 240 8.64 -1.13 9.52
C LYS A 240 9.03 -2.22 10.51
N THR A 241 8.50 -3.43 10.37
CA THR A 241 8.90 -4.59 11.19
C THR A 241 10.38 -4.91 11.03
N LEU A 242 10.93 -4.85 9.80
CA LEU A 242 12.37 -5.03 9.58
C LEU A 242 13.20 -3.95 10.30
N TYR A 243 12.75 -2.69 10.27
CA TYR A 243 13.40 -1.60 11.02
C TYR A 243 13.31 -1.81 12.53
N THR A 244 12.17 -2.27 13.05
CA THR A 244 11.98 -2.58 14.47
C THR A 244 12.92 -3.69 14.93
N ILE A 245 12.96 -4.82 14.21
CA ILE A 245 13.87 -5.94 14.50
C ILE A 245 15.33 -5.45 14.49
N GLY A 246 15.69 -4.64 13.50
CA GLY A 246 16.98 -4.00 13.41
C GLY A 246 17.32 -3.17 14.65
N ALA A 247 16.48 -2.20 14.98
CA ALA A 247 16.71 -1.28 16.09
C ALA A 247 16.83 -2.02 17.43
N VAL A 248 15.94 -2.99 17.69
CA VAL A 248 15.99 -3.80 18.91
C VAL A 248 17.27 -4.65 18.97
N SER A 249 17.66 -5.28 17.86
CA SER A 249 18.88 -6.09 17.79
C SER A 249 20.15 -5.26 18.00
N ILE A 250 20.18 -4.03 17.47
CA ILE A 250 21.27 -3.07 17.70
C ILE A 250 21.32 -2.65 19.17
N ALA A 251 20.17 -2.31 19.77
CA ALA A 251 20.09 -1.94 21.19
C ALA A 251 20.52 -3.08 22.12
N ARG A 252 20.20 -4.34 21.76
CA ARG A 252 20.63 -5.55 22.46
C ARG A 252 22.08 -5.96 22.19
N GLN A 253 22.79 -5.25 21.30
CA GLN A 253 24.15 -5.56 20.86
C GLN A 253 24.30 -7.01 20.35
N GLU A 254 23.28 -7.52 19.67
CA GLU A 254 23.31 -8.89 19.16
C GLU A 254 24.32 -9.05 18.02
N ASN A 255 24.76 -10.29 17.79
CA ASN A 255 25.63 -10.60 16.67
C ASN A 255 24.86 -10.35 15.34
N PRO A 256 25.43 -9.62 14.36
CA PRO A 256 24.80 -9.39 13.06
C PRO A 256 24.35 -10.67 12.33
N ARG A 257 25.01 -11.82 12.54
CA ARG A 257 24.54 -13.11 12.01
C ARG A 257 23.21 -13.54 12.61
N ARG A 258 22.98 -13.25 13.90
CA ARG A 258 21.68 -13.48 14.55
C ARG A 258 20.61 -12.55 13.99
N LEU A 259 20.95 -11.27 13.78
CA LEU A 259 20.04 -10.33 13.12
C LEU A 259 19.63 -10.80 11.73
N GLU A 260 20.56 -11.33 10.92
CA GLU A 260 20.22 -11.90 9.62
C GLU A 260 19.19 -13.03 9.73
N MET A 261 19.34 -13.95 10.69
CA MET A 261 18.36 -15.01 10.93
C MET A 261 16.99 -14.46 11.30
N LEU A 262 16.92 -13.44 12.16
CA LEU A 262 15.67 -12.79 12.54
C LEU A 262 14.99 -12.08 11.36
N LEU A 263 15.75 -11.36 10.53
CA LEU A 263 15.22 -10.71 9.33
C LEU A 263 14.72 -11.75 8.32
N ASN A 264 15.45 -12.85 8.10
CA ASN A 264 15.05 -13.93 7.20
C ASN A 264 13.83 -14.72 7.66
N ALA A 265 13.50 -14.68 8.96
CA ALA A 265 12.29 -15.29 9.50
C ALA A 265 11.01 -14.53 9.06
N VAL A 266 11.12 -13.21 8.88
CA VAL A 266 9.98 -12.35 8.48
C VAL A 266 9.97 -12.07 6.97
N LEU A 267 11.13 -12.12 6.30
CA LEU A 267 11.21 -11.96 4.86
C LEU A 267 10.53 -13.11 4.11
N PRO A 268 9.76 -12.80 3.04
CA PRO A 268 9.23 -13.83 2.13
C PRO A 268 10.34 -14.74 1.59
N PRO A 269 10.08 -16.04 1.32
CA PRO A 269 11.12 -17.00 0.90
C PRO A 269 11.95 -16.53 -0.30
N GLY A 270 11.29 -15.98 -1.32
CA GLY A 270 11.93 -15.43 -2.52
C GLY A 270 12.63 -14.08 -2.32
N LYS A 271 12.59 -13.53 -1.09
CA LYS A 271 13.18 -12.25 -0.67
C LYS A 271 14.19 -12.40 0.46
N ARG A 272 14.49 -13.62 0.93
CA ARG A 272 15.56 -13.85 1.92
C ARG A 272 16.93 -13.39 1.42
N ILE A 273 17.78 -13.05 2.36
CA ILE A 273 19.16 -12.57 2.16
C ILE A 273 20.16 -13.61 2.68
N GLN A 274 21.35 -13.59 2.09
CA GLN A 274 22.54 -14.34 2.51
C GLN A 274 23.69 -13.33 2.53
N TYR A 275 23.76 -12.57 3.62
CA TYR A 275 24.73 -11.50 3.79
C TYR A 275 26.09 -12.06 4.17
N PHE A 276 26.14 -12.98 5.15
CA PHE A 276 27.43 -13.53 5.62
C PHE A 276 27.94 -14.75 4.83
N ASP A 277 27.07 -15.54 4.19
CA ASP A 277 27.49 -16.75 3.47
C ASP A 277 28.19 -16.45 2.13
N ARG A 278 27.92 -15.29 1.52
CA ARG A 278 28.55 -14.88 0.25
C ARG A 278 30.01 -14.47 0.38
N ASP A 279 30.45 -14.05 1.56
CA ASP A 279 31.84 -13.67 1.80
C ASP A 279 32.75 -14.90 2.01
N SER A 280 32.20 -16.04 2.44
CA SER A 280 32.92 -17.32 2.53
C SER A 280 33.31 -17.90 1.15
N ASP A 281 32.47 -17.73 0.13
CA ASP A 281 32.73 -18.27 -1.23
C ASP A 281 33.74 -17.45 -2.05
N ARG A 282 33.97 -16.19 -1.69
CA ARG A 282 34.99 -15.34 -2.35
C ARG A 282 36.40 -15.56 -1.81
N GLY A 283 36.54 -16.28 -0.70
CA GLY A 283 37.82 -16.54 -0.03
C GLY A 283 38.49 -17.86 -0.40
N SER A 284 37.83 -18.76 -1.14
CA SER A 284 38.52 -19.95 -1.66
C SER A 284 39.28 -19.57 -2.94
N PRO A 285 40.63 -19.65 -2.96
CA PRO A 285 41.34 -19.61 -4.23
C PRO A 285 40.79 -20.75 -5.08
N ARG A 286 40.26 -20.42 -6.26
CA ARG A 286 39.97 -21.42 -7.29
C ARG A 286 41.24 -22.24 -7.44
N GLY A 287 41.09 -23.55 -7.23
CA GLY A 287 42.17 -24.51 -7.12
C GLY A 287 43.25 -24.34 -8.19
N ALA A 288 44.47 -24.60 -7.74
CA ALA A 288 45.65 -24.87 -8.55
C ALA A 288 45.38 -25.91 -9.65
#